data_AF-A0A954QDP9-F1
#
_entry.id   AF-A0A954QDP9-F1
#
_cell.length_a   1.000
_cell.length_b   1.000
_cell.length_c   1.000
_cell.angle_alpha   90.00
_cell.angle_beta   90.00
_cell.angle_gamma   90.00
#
_symmetry.space_group_name_H-M   'P 1'
#
loop_
_entity.id
_entity.type
_entity.pdbx_description
1 polymer ?
#
loop_
_entity_poly.entity_id
_entity_poly.type
_entity_poly.pdbx_seq_one_letter_code
_entity_poly.pdbx_strand_id
1 'polypeptide(L)'
;LLHETIHGALQVMHRDFFREDEKLTIPSQSLEDVFRELTRSHGVEVRWLSVNTDAMNIDHRPKTEFEKNAVKALASGEEAFEAIEGEVYRHAGTIRLASQCLKCHVPNRTSTKDRAAGLVITMPLAKQ
;
A
#
# COMPACT_ATOMS: atom_id res chain seq x y z
N LEU A 1 -0.99 -13.63 3.10
CA LEU A 1 -1.02 -13.43 4.57
C LEU A 1 -0.41 -12.09 4.98
N LEU A 2 0.86 -11.80 4.70
CA LEU A 2 1.48 -10.52 5.13
C LEU A 2 0.74 -9.29 4.59
N HIS A 3 0.37 -9.30 3.30
CA HIS A 3 -0.44 -8.24 2.70
C HIS A 3 -1.76 -8.05 3.46
N GLU A 4 -2.56 -9.11 3.59
CA GLU A 4 -3.84 -9.07 4.30
C GLU A 4 -3.72 -8.60 5.76
N THR A 5 -2.67 -9.01 6.47
CA THR A 5 -2.43 -8.56 7.85
C THR A 5 -2.21 -7.05 7.91
N ILE A 6 -1.38 -6.50 7.02
CA ILE A 6 -1.09 -5.06 6.98
C ILE A 6 -2.29 -4.28 6.47
N HIS A 7 -2.98 -4.79 5.45
CA HIS A 7 -4.21 -4.22 4.91
C HIS A 7 -5.31 -4.15 5.97
N GLY A 8 -5.58 -5.26 6.67
CA GLY A 8 -6.57 -5.33 7.73
C GLY A 8 -6.21 -4.44 8.92
N ALA A 9 -4.94 -4.42 9.33
CA ALA A 9 -4.46 -3.51 10.38
C ALA A 9 -4.67 -2.04 9.99
N LEU A 10 -4.31 -1.65 8.77
CA LEU A 10 -4.54 -0.31 8.25
C LEU A 10 -6.01 0.10 8.32
N GLN A 11 -6.93 -0.79 7.91
CA GLN A 11 -8.36 -0.54 7.91
C GLN A 11 -8.91 -0.38 9.33
N VAL A 12 -8.57 -1.30 10.24
CA VAL A 12 -9.01 -1.25 11.64
C VAL A 12 -8.48 0.00 12.32
N MET A 13 -7.19 0.31 12.15
CA MET A 13 -6.59 1.48 12.77
C MET A 13 -7.14 2.80 12.22
N HIS A 14 -7.43 2.89 10.92
CA HIS A 14 -8.12 4.06 10.37
C HIS A 14 -9.52 4.22 10.95
N ARG A 15 -10.30 3.14 11.06
CA ARG A 15 -11.65 3.19 11.62
C ARG A 15 -11.63 3.64 13.09
N ASP A 16 -10.73 3.06 13.89
CA ASP A 16 -10.78 3.20 15.35
C ASP A 16 -10.04 4.45 15.84
N PHE A 17 -8.90 4.79 15.22
CA PHE A 17 -7.97 5.81 15.73
C PHE A 17 -7.85 7.07 14.88
N PHE A 18 -8.26 7.06 13.60
CA PHE A 18 -8.17 8.27 12.79
C PHE A 18 -9.22 9.32 13.24
N ARG A 19 -8.75 10.55 13.42
CA ARG A 19 -9.55 11.72 13.81
C ARG A 19 -9.11 12.88 12.93
N GLU A 20 -9.98 13.31 12.01
CA GLU A 20 -9.65 14.31 10.98
C GLU A 20 -9.20 15.64 11.57
N ASP A 21 -9.83 16.07 12.68
CA ASP A 21 -9.58 17.37 13.30
C ASP A 21 -8.46 17.34 14.37
N GLU A 22 -7.85 16.18 14.61
CA GLU A 22 -6.79 16.02 15.61
C GLU A 22 -5.41 15.92 14.95
N LYS A 23 -4.39 16.50 15.58
CA LYS A 23 -2.99 16.44 15.10
C LYS A 23 -2.30 15.12 15.48
N LEU A 24 -3.00 13.99 15.31
CA LEU A 24 -2.44 12.66 15.55
C LEU A 24 -1.73 12.14 14.30
N THR A 25 -0.75 11.26 14.49
CA THR A 25 -0.08 10.56 13.38
C THR A 25 -1.09 9.70 12.63
N ILE A 26 -1.08 9.80 11.29
CA ILE A 26 -1.99 9.03 10.44
C ILE A 26 -1.61 7.54 10.55
N PRO A 27 -2.57 6.61 10.71
CA PRO A 27 -2.25 5.20 10.89
C PRO A 27 -1.37 4.57 9.80
N SER A 28 -1.51 5.00 8.55
CA SER A 28 -0.64 4.55 7.45
C SER A 28 0.83 4.92 7.68
N GLN A 29 1.09 6.10 8.25
CA GLN A 29 2.43 6.56 8.59
C GLN A 29 2.98 5.77 9.79
N SER A 30 2.17 5.50 10.82
CA SER A 30 2.60 4.69 11.97
C SER A 30 3.04 3.28 11.56
N LEU A 31 2.41 2.70 10.54
CA LEU A 31 2.79 1.39 10.00
C LEU A 31 4.14 1.41 9.25
N GLU A 32 4.64 2.57 8.80
CA GLU A 32 5.97 2.66 8.19
C GLU A 32 7.07 2.28 9.19
N ASP A 33 6.86 2.47 10.49
CA ASP A 33 7.77 2.01 11.54
C ASP A 33 7.80 0.48 11.62
N VAL A 34 6.64 -0.17 11.48
CA VAL A 34 6.54 -1.64 11.38
C VAL A 34 7.25 -2.14 10.12
N PHE A 35 7.15 -1.42 9.00
CA PHE A 35 7.84 -1.79 7.77
C PHE A 35 9.35 -1.75 7.93
N ARG A 36 9.89 -0.72 8.62
CA ARG A 36 11.33 -0.66 8.93
C ARG A 36 11.78 -1.83 9.80
N GLU A 37 10.95 -2.27 10.74
CA GLU A 37 11.24 -3.45 11.56
C GLU A 37 11.24 -4.75 10.75
N LEU A 38 10.34 -4.91 9.78
CA LEU A 38 10.34 -6.06 8.86
C LEU A 38 11.59 -6.09 7.99
N THR A 39 12.02 -4.94 7.46
CA THR A 39 13.28 -4.84 6.72
C THR A 39 14.47 -5.21 7.62
N ARG A 40 14.51 -4.67 8.85
CA ARG A 40 15.62 -4.88 9.78
C ARG A 40 15.76 -6.33 10.24
N SER A 41 14.65 -6.99 10.56
CA SER A 41 14.63 -8.32 11.16
C SER A 41 14.63 -9.46 10.15
N HIS A 42 14.03 -9.26 8.97
CA HIS A 42 13.80 -10.32 7.98
C HIS A 42 14.21 -9.94 6.55
N GLY A 43 14.73 -8.73 6.31
CA GLY A 43 15.05 -8.26 4.96
C GLY A 43 13.81 -8.09 4.07
N VAL A 44 12.61 -8.02 4.66
CA VAL A 44 11.34 -7.86 3.94
C VAL A 44 11.03 -6.38 3.82
N GLU A 45 11.18 -5.82 2.62
CA GLU A 45 10.84 -4.43 2.36
C GLU A 45 9.34 -4.31 2.06
N VAL A 46 8.69 -3.40 2.78
CA VAL A 46 7.27 -3.11 2.57
C VAL A 46 7.08 -1.61 2.37
N ARG A 47 6.25 -1.23 1.40
CA ARG A 47 5.90 0.18 1.19
C ARG A 47 4.52 0.36 0.57
N TRP A 48 3.94 1.53 0.83
CA TRP A 48 2.73 1.99 0.17
C TRP A 48 3.00 2.33 -1.31
N LEU A 49 1.96 2.19 -2.13
CA LEU A 49 1.98 2.49 -3.56
C LEU A 49 0.72 3.25 -3.96
N SER A 50 0.88 4.40 -4.60
CA SER A 50 -0.23 5.10 -5.24
C SER A 50 -0.55 4.44 -6.57
N VAL A 51 -1.83 4.10 -6.80
CA VAL A 51 -2.28 3.38 -8.00
C VAL A 51 -3.10 4.31 -8.90
N ASN A 52 -4.33 4.65 -8.52
CA ASN A 52 -5.21 5.51 -9.32
C ASN A 52 -5.75 6.71 -8.53
N THR A 53 -4.96 7.17 -7.56
CA THR A 53 -5.15 8.40 -6.80
C THR A 53 -3.85 9.19 -6.74
N ASP A 54 -3.92 10.46 -6.34
CA ASP A 54 -2.72 11.22 -6.05
C ASP A 54 -2.01 10.62 -4.84
N ALA A 55 -0.68 10.55 -4.91
CA ALA A 55 0.11 10.03 -3.81
C ALA A 55 0.02 11.02 -2.63
N MET A 56 -0.51 10.57 -1.49
CA MET A 56 -0.58 11.39 -0.27
C MET A 56 0.81 11.76 0.26
N ASN A 57 1.80 10.91 -0.01
CA ASN A 57 3.21 11.19 0.18
C ASN A 57 3.95 10.92 -1.15
N ILE A 58 4.88 11.81 -1.52
CA ILE A 58 5.69 11.66 -2.74
C ILE A 58 6.45 10.33 -2.79
N ASP A 59 6.79 9.76 -1.63
CA ASP A 59 7.48 8.49 -1.51
C ASP A 59 6.66 7.28 -1.96
N HIS A 60 5.33 7.42 -2.01
CA HIS A 60 4.42 6.35 -2.42
C HIS A 60 4.20 6.30 -3.94
N ARG A 61 4.81 7.21 -4.71
CA ARG A 61 4.76 7.16 -6.18
C ARG A 61 5.51 5.93 -6.69
N PRO A 62 5.09 5.32 -7.81
CA PRO A 62 5.85 4.24 -8.45
C PRO A 62 7.22 4.75 -8.91
N LYS A 63 8.28 4.06 -8.48
CA LYS A 63 9.70 4.34 -8.72
C LYS A 63 10.29 3.34 -9.72
N THR A 64 10.02 2.04 -9.54
CA THR A 64 10.60 0.95 -10.35
C THR A 64 9.71 0.53 -11.54
N GLU A 65 10.26 -0.20 -12.50
CA GLU A 65 9.46 -0.76 -13.60
C GLU A 65 8.43 -1.79 -13.11
N PHE A 66 8.80 -2.60 -12.11
CA PHE A 66 7.86 -3.49 -11.41
C PHE A 66 6.66 -2.70 -10.88
N GLU A 67 6.91 -1.56 -10.22
CA GLU A 67 5.86 -0.72 -9.66
C GLU A 67 4.97 -0.09 -10.71
N LYS A 68 5.54 0.39 -11.81
CA LYS A 68 4.77 0.97 -12.91
C LYS A 68 3.85 -0.08 -13.54
N ASN A 69 4.31 -1.32 -13.65
CA ASN A 69 3.50 -2.44 -14.15
C ASN A 69 2.42 -2.86 -13.14
N ALA A 70 2.78 -2.95 -11.86
CA ALA A 70 1.83 -3.19 -10.78
C ALA A 70 0.73 -2.13 -10.75
N VAL A 71 1.06 -0.83 -10.89
CA VAL A 71 0.05 0.24 -10.96
C VAL A 71 -0.93 0.00 -12.10
N LYS A 72 -0.47 -0.41 -13.29
CA LYS A 72 -1.36 -0.70 -14.43
C LYS A 72 -2.31 -1.87 -14.13
N ALA A 73 -1.79 -2.96 -13.58
CA ALA A 73 -2.57 -4.15 -13.21
C ALA A 73 -3.58 -3.85 -12.10
N LEU A 74 -3.14 -3.21 -11.01
CA LEU A 74 -4.04 -2.86 -9.90
C LEU A 74 -5.09 -1.81 -10.33
N ALA A 75 -4.75 -0.90 -11.24
CA ALA A 75 -5.70 0.08 -11.78
C ALA A 75 -6.74 -0.54 -12.72
N SER A 76 -6.41 -1.65 -13.40
CA SER A 76 -7.37 -2.41 -14.24
C SER A 76 -8.34 -3.25 -13.40
N GLY A 77 -8.08 -3.39 -12.10
CA GLY A 77 -8.93 -4.10 -11.15
C GLY A 77 -8.39 -5.46 -10.69
N GLU A 78 -7.14 -5.79 -11.04
CA GLU A 78 -6.49 -6.99 -10.52
C GLU A 78 -6.21 -6.85 -9.02
N GLU A 79 -6.33 -7.96 -8.28
CA GLU A 79 -6.12 -7.97 -6.84
C GLU A 79 -4.63 -7.90 -6.47
N ALA A 80 -3.76 -8.46 -7.31
CA ALA A 80 -2.33 -8.46 -7.09
C ALA A 80 -1.55 -8.51 -8.41
N PHE A 81 -0.31 -8.06 -8.37
CA PHE A 81 0.70 -8.23 -9.40
C PHE A 81 1.99 -8.75 -8.78
N GLU A 82 2.57 -9.79 -9.37
CA GLU A 82 3.70 -10.51 -8.79
C GLU A 82 4.81 -10.73 -9.82
N ALA A 83 6.05 -10.75 -9.35
CA ALA A 83 7.21 -11.08 -10.17
C ALA A 83 8.30 -11.74 -9.32
N ILE A 84 9.08 -12.60 -9.98
CA ILE A 84 10.34 -13.11 -9.46
C ILE A 84 11.45 -12.59 -10.36
N GLU A 85 12.40 -11.88 -9.77
CA GLU A 85 13.58 -11.33 -10.44
C GLU A 85 14.83 -11.82 -9.72
N GLY A 86 15.46 -12.87 -10.25
CA GLY A 86 16.62 -13.51 -9.61
C GLY A 86 16.23 -14.17 -8.28
N GLU A 87 16.90 -13.78 -7.20
CA GLU A 87 16.66 -14.27 -5.84
C GLU A 87 15.70 -13.35 -5.05
N VAL A 88 14.86 -12.59 -5.74
CA VAL A 88 13.90 -11.66 -5.13
C VAL A 88 12.50 -11.93 -5.66
N TYR A 89 11.57 -12.09 -4.74
CA TYR A 89 10.14 -12.08 -5.03
C TYR A 89 9.54 -10.72 -4.69
N ARG A 90 8.71 -10.21 -5.58
CA ARG A 90 7.95 -8.98 -5.39
C ARG A 90 6.46 -9.24 -5.55
N HIS A 91 5.70 -8.72 -4.62
CA HIS A 91 4.25 -8.76 -4.60
C HIS A 91 3.72 -7.34 -4.45
N ALA A 92 2.79 -6.94 -5.31
CA ALA A 92 2.03 -5.70 -5.18
C ALA A 92 0.55 -6.05 -5.06
N GLY A 93 -0.02 -5.93 -3.87
CA GLY A 93 -1.42 -6.23 -3.62
C GLY A 93 -2.26 -4.97 -3.51
N THR A 94 -3.51 -5.05 -3.96
CA THR A 94 -4.46 -3.92 -3.92
C THR A 94 -4.86 -3.56 -2.50
N ILE A 95 -5.07 -2.27 -2.26
CA ILE A 95 -5.78 -1.75 -1.08
C ILE A 95 -6.99 -1.00 -1.62
N ARG A 96 -8.17 -1.58 -1.41
CA ARG A 96 -9.43 -0.95 -1.83
C ARG A 96 -9.70 0.30 -0.99
N LEU A 97 -9.80 1.44 -1.66
CA LEU A 97 -10.24 2.71 -1.10
C LEU A 97 -11.74 2.86 -1.37
N ALA A 98 -12.54 2.44 -0.39
CA ALA A 98 -13.99 2.61 -0.42
C ALA A 98 -14.40 4.06 -0.11
N SER A 99 -15.69 4.38 -0.28
CA SER A 99 -16.24 5.74 -0.19
C SER A 99 -15.71 6.59 0.99
N GLN A 100 -15.60 6.03 2.20
CA GLN A 100 -15.07 6.76 3.36
C GLN A 100 -13.59 7.16 3.20
N CYS A 101 -12.78 6.33 2.55
CA CYS A 101 -11.36 6.60 2.27
C CYS A 101 -11.20 7.72 1.22
N LEU A 102 -12.17 7.84 0.30
CA LEU A 102 -12.12 8.83 -0.78
C LEU A 102 -12.26 10.28 -0.27
N LYS A 103 -12.64 10.51 0.99
CA LYS A 103 -12.67 11.85 1.59
C LYS A 103 -11.28 12.49 1.59
N CYS A 104 -10.26 11.74 1.97
CA CYS A 104 -8.89 12.23 2.08
C CYS A 104 -8.04 11.88 0.85
N HIS A 105 -8.29 10.73 0.23
CA HIS A 105 -7.49 10.27 -0.91
C HIS A 105 -7.93 10.88 -2.25
N VAL A 106 -9.14 11.43 -2.34
CA VAL A 106 -9.68 12.08 -3.54
C VAL A 106 -10.55 13.27 -3.13
N PRO A 107 -9.95 14.36 -2.59
CA PRO A 107 -10.71 15.45 -1.94
C PRO A 107 -11.70 16.12 -2.90
N ASN A 108 -11.36 16.20 -4.19
CA ASN A 108 -12.20 16.79 -5.24
C ASN A 108 -12.95 15.73 -6.06
N ARG A 109 -13.34 14.60 -5.44
CA ARG A 109 -14.01 13.51 -6.17
C ARG A 109 -15.34 13.97 -6.77
N THR A 110 -15.59 13.54 -8.01
CA THR A 110 -16.89 13.70 -8.70
C THR A 110 -17.72 12.41 -8.69
N SER A 111 -17.19 11.32 -8.11
CA SER A 111 -17.88 10.04 -7.98
C SER A 111 -17.48 9.30 -6.71
N THR A 112 -18.31 8.35 -6.30
CA THR A 112 -18.06 7.41 -5.18
C THR A 112 -17.51 6.07 -5.65
N LYS A 113 -17.18 5.94 -6.94
CA LYS A 113 -16.52 4.73 -7.45
C LYS A 113 -15.24 4.52 -6.66
N ASP A 114 -15.00 3.28 -6.27
CA ASP A 114 -13.81 2.93 -5.50
C ASP A 114 -12.52 3.29 -6.25
N ARG A 115 -11.46 3.44 -5.47
CA ARG A 115 -10.09 3.61 -5.95
C ARG A 115 -9.20 2.52 -5.36
N ALA A 116 -8.00 2.42 -5.91
CA ALA A 116 -6.96 1.54 -5.45
C ALA A 116 -5.79 2.38 -4.91
N ALA A 117 -5.28 1.94 -3.77
CA ALA A 117 -3.88 2.07 -3.42
C ALA A 117 -3.25 0.67 -3.51
N GLY A 118 -1.97 0.56 -3.22
CA GLY A 118 -1.26 -0.72 -3.20
C GLY A 118 -0.32 -0.83 -2.01
N LEU A 119 0.02 -2.07 -1.71
CA LEU A 119 1.09 -2.44 -0.78
C LEU A 119 2.09 -3.28 -1.56
N VAL A 120 3.32 -2.81 -1.67
CA VAL A 120 4.40 -3.58 -2.28
C VAL A 120 5.24 -4.22 -1.20
N ILE A 121 5.46 -5.52 -1.36
CA ILE A 121 6.24 -6.39 -0.51
C ILE A 121 7.36 -6.97 -1.38
N THR A 122 8.61 -6.77 -0.97
CA THR A 122 9.79 -7.35 -1.61
C THR A 122 10.47 -8.25 -0.61
N MET A 123 10.71 -9.51 -0.99
CA MET A 123 11.28 -10.53 -0.11
C MET A 123 12.42 -11.25 -0.82
N PRO A 124 13.54 -11.52 -0.12
CA PRO A 124 14.55 -12.41 -0.65
C PRO A 124 13.98 -13.84 -0.72
N LEU A 125 14.22 -14.51 -1.84
CA LEU A 125 14.00 -15.94 -2.00
C LEU A 125 15.26 -16.65 -1.51
N ALA A 126 15.25 -17.12 -0.26
CA ALA A 126 16.33 -17.96 0.22
C ALA A 126 16.41 -19.24 -0.64
N LYS A 127 17.62 -19.64 -1.07
CA LYS A 127 17.88 -21.05 -1.36
C LYS A 127 17.81 -21.80 -0.04
N GLN A 128 16.83 -22.70 0.08
CA GLN A 128 16.82 -23.70 1.16
C GLN A 128 18.01 -24.63 1.02
#